data_AF-A0A1F6PAH9-F1
#
_entry.id   AF-A0A1F6PAH9-F1
#
_cell.length_a   1.000
_cell.length_b   1.000
_cell.length_c   1.000
_cell.angle_alpha   90.00
_cell.angle_beta   90.00
_cell.angle_gamma   90.00
#
_symmetry.space_group_name_H-M   'P 1'
#
loop_
_entity.id
_entity.type
_entity.pdbx_description
1 polymer ?
#
loop_
_entity_poly.entity_id
_entity_poly.type
_entity_poly.pdbx_seq_one_letter_code
_entity_poly.pdbx_strand_id
1 'polypeptide(L)'
;MAGDSLDKLMYSFVMDDVLKGLFINVPPGYVACVYDLGRGVLKKVLTPGLHLKIPFWQKAKLFNTQTLEYSISRQFNSEHEKALGDIPIAAGTKDGQRVGVEGTVLLRLDVHQVPSIWQTIGEDFIAKIIRPTIRSRVRMVFSKFEYQEIVGAKRDSVEMELKNELERIFYARGIYVENVLLSEIGKI
;
A
#
# COMPACT_ATOMS: atom_id res chain seq x y z
N MET A 1 4.32 -4.10 51.99
CA MET A 1 3.53 -4.81 50.97
C MET A 1 3.49 -4.06 49.62
N ALA A 2 4.59 -3.41 49.21
CA ALA A 2 4.65 -2.66 47.93
C ALA A 2 5.59 -3.31 46.89
N GLY A 3 6.48 -4.23 47.30
CA GLY A 3 7.32 -5.00 46.37
C GLY A 3 6.55 -6.08 45.61
N ASP A 4 5.60 -6.73 46.29
CA ASP A 4 4.84 -7.87 45.76
C ASP A 4 3.91 -7.52 44.58
N SER A 5 3.46 -6.25 44.49
CA SER A 5 2.65 -5.75 43.37
C SER A 5 3.50 -5.34 42.17
N LEU A 6 4.69 -4.77 42.39
CA LEU A 6 5.63 -4.39 41.34
C LEU A 6 6.29 -5.61 40.70
N ASP A 7 6.68 -6.60 41.50
CA ASP A 7 7.24 -7.86 41.01
C ASP A 7 6.22 -8.64 40.17
N LYS A 8 4.95 -8.63 40.58
CA LYS A 8 3.85 -9.26 39.83
C LYS A 8 3.50 -8.54 38.53
N LEU A 9 3.53 -7.20 38.52
CA LEU A 9 3.37 -6.38 37.31
C LEU A 9 4.53 -6.57 36.33
N MET A 10 5.75 -6.65 36.84
CA MET A 10 6.95 -6.87 36.05
C MET A 10 6.98 -8.29 35.48
N TYR A 11 6.62 -9.31 36.27
CA TYR A 11 6.47 -10.69 35.79
C TYR A 11 5.36 -10.83 34.75
N SER A 12 4.20 -10.18 34.94
CA SER A 12 3.13 -10.25 33.95
C SER A 12 3.50 -9.54 32.66
N PHE A 13 4.15 -8.38 32.74
CA PHE A 13 4.62 -7.64 31.55
C PHE A 13 5.70 -8.42 30.81
N VAL A 14 6.69 -8.95 31.53
CA VAL A 14 7.76 -9.76 30.94
C VAL A 14 7.20 -11.07 30.37
N MET A 15 6.27 -11.75 31.03
CA MET A 15 5.67 -12.97 30.48
C MET A 15 4.78 -12.72 29.27
N ASP A 16 3.95 -11.68 29.28
CA ASP A 16 3.11 -11.34 28.12
C ASP A 16 3.96 -10.96 26.90
N ASP A 17 5.02 -10.18 27.10
CA ASP A 17 5.90 -9.71 26.02
C ASP A 17 6.92 -10.79 25.59
N VAL A 18 7.30 -11.73 26.46
CA VAL A 18 8.17 -12.88 26.12
C VAL A 18 7.37 -13.99 25.44
N LEU A 19 6.16 -14.34 25.91
CA LEU A 19 5.32 -15.37 25.30
C LEU A 19 4.73 -14.92 23.96
N LYS A 20 4.32 -13.64 23.84
CA LYS A 20 3.83 -13.08 22.56
C LYS A 20 4.96 -12.53 21.68
N GLY A 21 6.14 -12.27 22.24
CA GLY A 21 7.27 -11.67 21.54
C GLY A 21 8.37 -12.62 21.11
N LEU A 22 8.33 -13.93 21.43
CA LEU A 22 9.31 -14.87 20.89
C LEU A 22 8.96 -15.32 19.46
N PHE A 23 7.67 -15.48 19.17
CA PHE A 23 7.20 -16.03 17.91
C PHE A 23 6.63 -14.96 16.98
N ILE A 24 6.88 -15.13 15.69
CA ILE A 24 6.22 -14.40 14.60
C ILE A 24 5.44 -15.43 13.81
N ASN A 25 4.11 -15.34 13.85
CA ASN A 25 3.27 -16.10 12.94
C ASN A 25 2.99 -15.26 11.70
N VAL A 26 3.44 -15.73 10.54
CA VAL A 26 3.22 -15.08 9.24
C VAL A 26 2.10 -15.81 8.51
N PRO A 27 0.92 -15.20 8.31
CA PRO A 27 -0.18 -15.84 7.62
C PRO A 27 0.11 -15.97 6.10
N PRO A 28 -0.57 -16.90 5.40
CA PRO A 28 -0.54 -16.95 3.94
C PRO A 28 -0.91 -15.61 3.30
N GLY A 29 -0.22 -15.23 2.22
CA GLY A 29 -0.42 -13.94 1.55
C GLY A 29 0.30 -12.76 2.19
N TYR A 30 1.00 -12.96 3.31
CA TYR A 30 1.79 -11.94 3.98
C TYR A 30 3.26 -12.33 4.06
N VAL A 31 4.10 -11.32 4.27
CA VAL A 31 5.50 -11.48 4.64
C VAL A 31 5.81 -10.60 5.84
N ALA A 32 6.74 -11.02 6.70
CA ALA A 32 7.22 -10.18 7.78
C ALA A 32 8.58 -9.57 7.45
N CYS A 33 8.67 -8.25 7.55
CA CYS A 33 9.96 -7.55 7.62
C CYS A 33 10.40 -7.45 9.08
N VAL A 34 11.69 -7.60 9.33
CA VAL A 34 12.26 -7.55 10.69
C VAL A 34 13.20 -6.35 10.79
N TYR A 35 12.95 -5.51 11.78
CA TYR A 35 13.85 -4.44 12.20
C TYR A 35 14.63 -4.91 13.42
N ASP A 36 15.95 -4.91 13.29
CA ASP A 36 16.92 -5.30 14.31
C ASP A 36 17.58 -4.03 14.85
N LEU A 37 17.63 -3.86 16.18
CA LEU A 37 18.20 -2.65 16.79
C LEU A 37 19.67 -2.38 16.41
N GLY A 38 20.45 -3.41 16.10
CA GLY A 38 21.86 -3.26 15.72
C GLY A 38 22.11 -3.16 14.22
N ARG A 39 21.24 -3.75 13.39
CA ARG A 39 21.44 -3.84 11.93
C ARG A 39 20.43 -3.04 11.10
N GLY A 40 19.43 -2.45 11.74
CA GLY A 40 18.33 -1.79 11.07
C GLY A 40 17.36 -2.79 10.43
N VAL A 41 16.73 -2.42 9.32
CA VAL A 41 15.80 -3.30 8.59
C VAL A 41 16.59 -4.42 7.89
N LEU A 42 16.27 -5.66 8.23
CA LEU A 42 16.89 -6.84 7.63
C LEU A 42 16.41 -7.01 6.18
N LYS A 43 17.35 -7.31 5.27
CA LYS A 43 17.05 -7.53 3.84
C LYS A 43 16.22 -8.78 3.58
N LYS A 44 16.29 -9.78 4.46
CA LYS A 44 15.54 -11.03 4.32
C LYS A 44 14.18 -10.89 4.99
N VAL A 45 13.12 -11.11 4.21
CA VAL A 45 11.76 -11.23 4.73
C VAL A 45 11.48 -12.64 5.24
N LEU A 46 10.58 -12.76 6.20
CA LEU A 46 10.04 -14.03 6.65
C LEU A 46 8.77 -14.35 5.85
N THR A 47 8.77 -15.51 5.20
CA THR A 47 7.64 -16.04 4.43
C THR A 47 6.57 -16.64 5.34
N PRO A 48 5.38 -17.01 4.83
CA PRO A 48 4.34 -17.65 5.64
C PRO A 48 4.86 -18.82 6.47
N GLY A 49 4.43 -18.89 7.73
CA GLY A 49 4.89 -19.87 8.72
C GLY A 49 5.23 -19.26 10.08
N LEU A 50 5.65 -20.11 11.01
CA LEU A 50 6.07 -19.72 12.36
C LEU A 50 7.58 -19.48 12.39
N HIS A 51 7.99 -18.30 12.85
CA HIS A 51 9.39 -17.91 12.98
C HIS A 51 9.70 -17.45 14.41
N LEU A 52 10.98 -17.46 14.78
CA LEU A 52 11.46 -16.94 16.05
C LEU A 52 12.08 -15.56 15.86
N LYS A 53 11.81 -14.66 16.80
CA LYS A 53 12.49 -13.35 16.91
C LYS A 53 13.09 -13.21 18.30
N ILE A 54 14.11 -12.37 18.40
CA ILE A 54 14.69 -12.00 19.69
C ILE A 54 13.76 -10.97 20.35
N PRO A 55 13.11 -11.30 21.49
CA PRO A 55 12.25 -10.35 22.19
C PRO A 55 13.01 -9.06 22.52
N PHE A 56 12.32 -7.92 22.51
CA PHE A 56 12.85 -6.58 22.78
C PHE A 56 13.92 -6.05 21.78
N TRP A 57 14.69 -6.92 21.13
CA TRP A 57 15.73 -6.55 20.15
C TRP A 57 15.21 -6.47 18.71
N GLN A 58 14.25 -7.32 18.36
CA GLN A 58 13.70 -7.42 17.01
C GLN A 58 12.22 -7.04 16.97
N LYS A 59 11.87 -6.14 16.05
CA LYS A 59 10.49 -5.76 15.75
C LYS A 59 10.12 -6.33 14.38
N ALA A 60 9.08 -7.15 14.34
CA ALA A 60 8.57 -7.69 13.09
C ALA A 60 7.31 -6.96 12.67
N LYS A 61 7.17 -6.69 11.37
CA LYS A 61 6.00 -6.07 10.79
C LYS A 61 5.51 -6.85 9.59
N LEU A 62 4.20 -7.13 9.58
CA LEU A 62 3.55 -7.82 8.48
C LEU A 62 3.21 -6.86 7.34
N PHE A 63 3.46 -7.32 6.13
CA PHE A 63 3.09 -6.65 4.88
C PHE A 63 2.25 -7.62 4.05
N ASN A 64 1.14 -7.13 3.54
CA ASN A 64 0.30 -7.89 2.62
C ASN A 64 0.97 -7.90 1.23
N THR A 65 1.20 -9.09 0.69
CA THR A 65 1.78 -9.29 -0.65
C THR A 65 0.78 -9.89 -1.64
N GLN A 66 -0.49 -10.00 -1.25
CA GLN A 66 -1.61 -10.28 -2.14
C GLN A 66 -1.89 -9.07 -3.02
N THR A 67 -2.75 -9.27 -4.02
CA THR A 67 -3.35 -8.18 -4.78
C THR A 67 -4.14 -7.27 -3.84
N LEU A 68 -3.83 -5.99 -3.89
CA LEU A 68 -4.43 -4.91 -3.15
C LEU A 68 -5.29 -4.09 -4.10
N GLU A 69 -6.55 -3.88 -3.72
CA GLU A 69 -7.47 -3.01 -4.45
C GLU A 69 -7.33 -1.58 -3.94
N TYR A 70 -6.89 -0.67 -4.80
CA TYR A 70 -6.93 0.77 -4.55
C TYR A 70 -8.18 1.35 -5.22
N SER A 71 -9.26 1.50 -4.45
CA SER A 71 -10.57 1.94 -4.96
C SER A 71 -10.68 3.47 -4.97
N ILE A 72 -11.02 4.04 -6.12
CA ILE A 72 -11.28 5.47 -6.33
C ILE A 72 -12.79 5.63 -6.50
N SER A 73 -13.47 6.07 -5.44
CA SER A 73 -14.93 6.13 -5.38
C SER A 73 -15.42 7.24 -4.46
N ARG A 74 -16.62 7.79 -4.74
CA ARG A 74 -17.34 8.72 -3.86
C ARG A 74 -17.63 8.15 -2.46
N GLN A 75 -17.70 6.83 -2.31
CA GLN A 75 -17.96 6.19 -1.00
C GLN A 75 -16.71 6.08 -0.12
N PHE A 76 -15.53 6.50 -0.61
CA PHE A 76 -14.29 6.42 0.15
C PHE A 76 -14.29 7.42 1.32
N ASN A 77 -14.14 6.93 2.55
CA ASN A 77 -13.95 7.78 3.72
C ASN A 77 -12.51 8.32 3.78
N SER A 78 -12.34 9.61 3.52
CA SER A 78 -11.04 10.30 3.54
C SER A 78 -10.43 10.51 4.93
N GLU A 79 -11.19 10.30 6.01
CA GLU A 79 -10.68 10.42 7.40
C GLU A 79 -9.61 9.38 7.72
N HIS A 80 -9.61 8.24 7.00
CA HIS A 80 -8.62 7.18 7.15
C HIS A 80 -7.54 7.29 6.06
N GLU A 81 -6.52 8.12 6.28
CA GLU A 81 -5.45 8.35 5.30
C GLU A 81 -4.72 7.06 4.86
N LYS A 82 -4.64 6.08 5.76
CA LYS A 82 -4.01 4.77 5.54
C LYS A 82 -4.87 3.77 4.77
N ALA A 83 -6.15 4.08 4.51
CA ALA A 83 -7.02 3.22 3.75
C ALA A 83 -6.61 3.17 2.27
N LEU A 84 -6.77 2.00 1.66
CA LEU A 84 -6.46 1.75 0.25
C LEU A 84 -7.57 2.31 -0.64
N GLY A 85 -7.49 3.60 -0.94
CA GLY A 85 -8.41 4.21 -1.89
C GLY A 85 -8.31 5.72 -1.97
N ASP A 86 -9.25 6.31 -2.70
CA ASP A 86 -9.37 7.74 -2.90
C ASP A 86 -10.79 8.20 -3.20
N ILE A 87 -11.01 9.51 -3.02
CA ILE A 87 -12.15 10.20 -3.62
C ILE A 87 -11.95 10.35 -5.14
N PRO A 88 -13.02 10.58 -5.92
CA PRO A 88 -12.92 10.75 -7.37
C PRO A 88 -11.88 11.80 -7.77
N ILE A 89 -11.06 11.47 -8.76
CA ILE A 89 -9.94 12.31 -9.16
C ILE A 89 -10.44 13.29 -10.22
N ALA A 90 -10.38 14.58 -9.92
CA ALA A 90 -10.64 15.62 -10.91
C ALA A 90 -9.50 15.68 -11.95
N ALA A 91 -9.84 15.52 -13.22
CA ALA A 91 -8.94 15.55 -14.37
C ALA A 91 -9.50 16.41 -15.51
N GLY A 92 -8.59 16.99 -16.30
CA GLY A 92 -8.92 17.71 -17.53
C GLY A 92 -8.65 16.83 -18.74
N THR A 93 -9.55 16.87 -19.70
CA THR A 93 -9.45 16.16 -20.99
C THR A 93 -8.83 17.06 -22.06
N LYS A 94 -8.43 16.46 -23.19
CA LYS A 94 -7.83 17.17 -24.33
C LYS A 94 -8.78 18.21 -24.93
N ASP A 95 -10.08 17.95 -24.94
CA ASP A 95 -11.15 18.84 -25.42
C ASP A 95 -11.64 19.84 -24.36
N GLY A 96 -10.88 19.99 -23.25
CA GLY A 96 -11.13 21.00 -22.22
C GLY A 96 -12.27 20.67 -21.25
N GLN A 97 -12.83 19.46 -21.30
CA GLN A 97 -13.83 19.02 -20.33
C GLN A 97 -13.17 18.69 -18.99
N ARG A 98 -13.79 19.10 -17.89
CA ARG A 98 -13.46 18.64 -16.54
C ARG A 98 -14.28 17.42 -16.18
N VAL A 99 -13.61 16.39 -15.67
CA VAL A 99 -14.24 15.12 -15.28
C VAL A 99 -13.78 14.67 -13.91
N GLY A 100 -14.67 14.00 -13.19
CA GLY A 100 -14.37 13.18 -12.03
C GLY A 100 -14.18 11.72 -12.47
N VAL A 101 -13.04 11.15 -12.10
CA VAL A 101 -12.65 9.79 -12.47
C VAL A 101 -12.82 8.86 -11.28
N GLU A 102 -13.58 7.78 -11.48
CA GLU A 102 -13.69 6.63 -10.59
C GLU A 102 -13.09 5.38 -11.23
N GLY A 103 -12.65 4.45 -10.40
CA GLY A 103 -12.03 3.22 -10.86
C GLY A 103 -11.29 2.49 -9.75
N THR A 104 -10.61 1.41 -10.13
CA THR A 104 -9.81 0.60 -9.21
C THR A 104 -8.45 0.34 -9.82
N VAL A 105 -7.39 0.50 -9.04
CA VAL A 105 -6.03 0.09 -9.42
C VAL A 105 -5.65 -1.13 -8.59
N LEU A 106 -5.30 -2.22 -9.27
CA LEU A 106 -4.83 -3.45 -8.63
C LEU A 106 -3.31 -3.38 -8.48
N LEU A 107 -2.84 -3.49 -7.25
CA LEU A 107 -1.43 -3.35 -6.89
C LEU A 107 -0.94 -4.59 -6.14
N ARG A 108 0.33 -4.95 -6.30
CA ARG A 108 0.94 -6.02 -5.51
C ARG A 108 2.37 -5.67 -5.12
N LEU A 109 2.75 -5.95 -3.87
CA LEU A 109 4.11 -5.70 -3.41
C LEU A 109 5.07 -6.81 -3.86
N ASP A 110 6.27 -6.43 -4.27
CA ASP A 110 7.39 -7.34 -4.47
C ASP A 110 7.96 -7.75 -3.11
N VAL A 111 7.84 -9.04 -2.79
CA VAL A 111 8.36 -9.67 -1.58
C VAL A 111 9.82 -9.30 -1.31
N HIS A 112 10.65 -9.22 -2.35
CA HIS A 112 12.08 -8.95 -2.21
C HIS A 112 12.39 -7.49 -1.91
N GLN A 113 11.48 -6.56 -2.26
CA GLN A 113 11.68 -5.13 -2.08
C GLN A 113 10.89 -4.54 -0.90
N VAL A 114 9.99 -5.31 -0.28
CA VAL A 114 9.25 -4.87 0.93
C VAL A 114 10.17 -4.30 2.03
N PRO A 115 11.34 -4.90 2.35
CA PRO A 115 12.25 -4.31 3.34
C PRO A 115 12.72 -2.89 2.96
N SER A 116 13.00 -2.67 1.67
CA SER A 116 13.40 -1.37 1.14
C SER A 116 12.26 -0.35 1.24
N ILE A 117 11.03 -0.75 0.89
CA ILE A 117 9.83 0.09 1.04
C ILE A 117 9.68 0.52 2.49
N TRP A 118 9.76 -0.43 3.44
CA TRP A 118 9.61 -0.13 4.85
C TRP A 118 10.72 0.78 5.38
N GLN A 119 11.97 0.55 4.95
CA GLN A 119 13.11 1.33 5.38
C GLN A 119 13.09 2.76 4.84
N THR A 120 12.69 2.97 3.57
CA THR A 120 12.82 4.26 2.88
C THR A 120 11.57 5.13 2.97
N ILE A 121 10.37 4.53 2.92
CA ILE A 121 9.10 5.26 2.89
C ILE A 121 8.37 5.12 4.24
N GLY A 122 8.50 3.96 4.85
CA GLY A 122 7.74 3.58 6.04
C GLY A 122 6.39 2.99 5.70
N GLU A 123 5.52 2.95 6.70
CA GLU A 123 4.22 2.25 6.63
C GLU A 123 3.17 3.01 5.82
N ASP A 124 3.33 4.33 5.73
CA ASP A 124 2.38 5.23 5.07
C ASP A 124 2.66 5.38 3.56
N PHE A 125 3.24 4.36 2.94
CA PHE A 125 3.62 4.39 1.52
C PHE A 125 2.42 4.59 0.59
N ILE A 126 1.21 4.20 1.03
CA ILE A 126 -0.04 4.45 0.30
C ILE A 126 -0.30 5.95 0.17
N ALA A 127 -0.30 6.68 1.29
CA ALA A 127 -0.57 8.11 1.31
C ALA A 127 0.58 8.93 0.71
N LYS A 128 1.84 8.52 0.96
CA LYS A 128 3.03 9.26 0.51
C LYS A 128 3.37 9.06 -0.96
N ILE A 129 3.12 7.86 -1.52
CA ILE A 129 3.58 7.50 -2.87
C ILE A 129 2.41 7.10 -3.76
N ILE A 130 1.60 6.11 -3.38
CA ILE A 130 0.58 5.53 -4.26
C ILE A 130 -0.48 6.57 -4.65
N ARG A 131 -1.17 7.15 -3.66
CA ARG A 131 -2.24 8.15 -3.85
C ARG A 131 -1.80 9.34 -4.71
N PRO A 132 -0.71 10.08 -4.40
CA PRO A 132 -0.29 11.22 -5.22
C PRO A 132 0.16 10.81 -6.63
N THR A 133 0.81 9.65 -6.79
CA THR A 133 1.26 9.17 -8.09
C THR A 133 0.07 8.83 -8.99
N ILE A 134 -0.92 8.09 -8.47
CA ILE A 134 -2.15 7.76 -9.21
C ILE A 134 -2.87 9.04 -9.63
N ARG A 135 -3.10 9.98 -8.71
CA ARG A 135 -3.70 11.29 -9.03
C ARG A 135 -2.96 12.03 -10.13
N SER A 136 -1.62 12.06 -10.07
CA SER A 136 -0.79 12.73 -11.07
C SER A 136 -0.88 12.05 -12.44
N ARG A 137 -0.77 10.72 -12.49
CA ARG A 137 -0.80 9.96 -13.75
C ARG A 137 -2.18 9.96 -14.39
N VAL A 138 -3.25 9.82 -13.62
CA VAL A 138 -4.64 9.95 -14.12
C VAL A 138 -4.80 11.29 -14.83
N ARG A 139 -4.43 12.41 -14.19
CA ARG A 139 -4.53 13.75 -14.79
C ARG A 139 -3.71 13.89 -16.08
N MET A 140 -2.49 13.35 -16.09
CA MET A 140 -1.62 13.42 -17.26
C MET A 140 -2.17 12.59 -18.43
N VAL A 141 -2.60 11.35 -18.19
CA VAL A 141 -3.14 10.49 -19.24
C VAL A 141 -4.44 11.06 -19.77
N PHE A 142 -5.37 11.48 -18.91
CA PHE A 142 -6.65 12.04 -19.34
C PHE A 142 -6.49 13.31 -20.20
N SER A 143 -5.44 14.11 -19.97
CA SER A 143 -5.16 15.30 -20.79
C SER A 143 -4.80 15.00 -22.25
N LYS A 144 -4.48 13.74 -22.58
CA LYS A 144 -4.13 13.29 -23.93
C LYS A 144 -5.32 12.82 -24.75
N PHE A 145 -6.47 12.57 -24.12
CA PHE A 145 -7.66 12.00 -24.75
C PHE A 145 -8.86 12.94 -24.63
N GLU A 146 -9.75 12.87 -25.62
CA GLU A 146 -11.03 13.57 -25.56
C GLU A 146 -12.03 12.82 -24.69
N TYR A 147 -13.01 13.52 -24.11
CA TYR A 147 -14.02 12.92 -23.25
C TYR A 147 -14.70 11.68 -23.87
N GLN A 148 -15.12 11.78 -25.14
CA GLN A 148 -15.80 10.69 -25.85
C GLN A 148 -14.92 9.47 -26.08
N GLU A 149 -13.60 9.67 -26.20
CA GLU A 149 -12.63 8.58 -26.36
C GLU A 149 -12.46 7.79 -25.06
N ILE A 150 -12.45 8.51 -23.93
CA ILE A 150 -12.28 7.95 -22.59
C ILE A 150 -13.50 7.12 -22.16
N VAL A 151 -14.71 7.62 -22.41
CA VAL A 151 -15.96 6.92 -22.05
C VAL A 151 -16.40 5.87 -23.08
N GLY A 152 -15.86 5.97 -24.30
CA GLY A 152 -16.27 5.15 -25.44
C GLY A 152 -15.15 4.28 -25.99
N ALA A 153 -14.88 4.43 -27.28
CA ALA A 153 -14.15 3.44 -28.08
C ALA A 153 -12.66 3.26 -27.72
N LYS A 154 -12.04 4.20 -27.00
CA LYS A 154 -10.60 4.13 -26.64
C LYS A 154 -10.37 3.88 -25.15
N ARG A 155 -11.40 3.51 -24.39
CA ARG A 155 -11.29 3.25 -22.95
C ARG A 155 -10.15 2.29 -22.61
N ASP A 156 -10.07 1.16 -23.30
CA ASP A 156 -9.02 0.15 -23.08
C ASP A 156 -7.61 0.71 -23.33
N SER A 157 -7.48 1.62 -24.31
CA SER A 157 -6.21 2.30 -24.58
C SER A 157 -5.83 3.27 -23.46
N VAL A 158 -6.81 3.97 -22.88
CA VAL A 158 -6.60 4.86 -21.73
C VAL A 158 -6.18 4.06 -20.49
N GLU A 159 -6.86 2.94 -20.23
CA GLU A 159 -6.51 2.02 -19.12
C GLU A 159 -5.11 1.46 -19.28
N MET A 160 -4.76 0.99 -20.49
CA MET A 160 -3.44 0.46 -20.79
C MET A 160 -2.34 1.53 -20.67
N GLU A 161 -2.57 2.74 -21.17
CA GLU A 161 -1.60 3.84 -21.05
C GLU A 161 -1.41 4.25 -19.58
N LEU A 162 -2.49 4.34 -18.81
CA LEU A 162 -2.43 4.63 -17.39
C LEU A 162 -1.70 3.53 -16.61
N LYS A 163 -1.97 2.26 -16.91
CA LYS A 163 -1.25 1.13 -16.31
C LYS A 163 0.25 1.23 -16.58
N ASN A 164 0.65 1.45 -17.84
CA ASN A 164 2.07 1.54 -18.22
C ASN A 164 2.79 2.72 -17.52
N GLU A 165 2.13 3.88 -17.41
CA GLU A 165 2.70 5.03 -16.71
C GLU A 165 2.87 4.78 -15.20
N LEU A 166 1.91 4.10 -14.57
CA LEU A 166 2.00 3.74 -13.16
C LEU A 166 3.08 2.68 -12.93
N GLU A 167 3.10 1.64 -13.75
CA GLU A 167 4.08 0.55 -13.66
C GLU A 167 5.51 1.08 -13.77
N ARG A 168 5.78 1.99 -14.70
CA ARG A 168 7.09 2.64 -14.84
C ARG A 168 7.57 3.33 -13.56
N ILE A 169 6.67 3.96 -12.80
CA ILE A 169 7.02 4.70 -11.57
C ILE A 169 7.13 3.75 -10.37
N PHE A 170 6.22 2.79 -10.28
CA PHE A 170 6.09 1.91 -9.13
C PHE A 170 7.06 0.73 -9.15
N TYR A 171 7.48 0.27 -10.33
CA TYR A 171 8.41 -0.85 -10.48
C TYR A 171 9.74 -0.61 -9.75
N ALA A 172 10.31 0.59 -9.87
CA ALA A 172 11.54 0.98 -9.18
C ALA A 172 11.42 0.95 -7.64
N ARG A 173 10.19 0.92 -7.11
CA ARG A 173 9.89 0.88 -5.67
C ARG A 173 9.39 -0.50 -5.22
N GLY A 174 9.36 -1.51 -6.10
CA GLY A 174 8.88 -2.84 -5.76
C GLY A 174 7.38 -2.94 -5.62
N ILE A 175 6.62 -2.14 -6.38
CA ILE A 175 5.16 -2.19 -6.42
C ILE A 175 4.77 -2.53 -7.86
N TYR A 176 4.12 -3.67 -8.04
CA TYR A 176 3.56 -4.11 -9.32
C TYR A 176 2.18 -3.51 -9.53
N VAL A 177 1.89 -3.06 -10.74
CA VAL A 177 0.55 -2.67 -11.18
C VAL A 177 -0.03 -3.80 -11.99
N GLU A 178 -0.96 -4.55 -11.40
CA GLU A 178 -1.55 -5.71 -12.05
C GLU A 178 -2.58 -5.27 -13.09
N ASN A 179 -3.45 -4.33 -12.73
CA ASN A 179 -4.44 -3.78 -13.64
C ASN A 179 -4.92 -2.39 -13.23
N VAL A 180 -5.52 -1.68 -14.18
CA VAL A 180 -6.24 -0.42 -13.97
C VAL A 180 -7.62 -0.58 -14.59
N LEU A 181 -8.66 -0.44 -13.78
CA LEU A 181 -10.04 -0.64 -14.18
C LEU A 181 -10.79 0.67 -13.96
N LEU A 182 -11.09 1.41 -15.02
CA LEU A 182 -11.91 2.61 -14.89
C LEU A 182 -13.36 2.19 -14.64
N SER A 183 -14.10 2.94 -13.84
CA SER A 183 -15.52 2.70 -13.54
C SER A 183 -16.38 3.83 -14.10
N GLU A 184 -16.78 4.80 -13.26
CA GLU A 184 -17.57 5.94 -13.69
C GLU A 184 -16.67 7.12 -14.06
N ILE A 185 -17.03 7.83 -15.13
CA ILE A 185 -16.33 9.05 -15.56
C ILE A 185 -17.42 10.08 -15.87
N GLY A 186 -17.62 11.00 -14.92
CA GLY A 186 -18.67 12.02 -14.99
C GLY A 186 -18.09 13.41 -15.18
N LYS A 187 -18.81 14.29 -15.88
CA LYS A 187 -18.45 15.71 -15.96
C LYS A 187 -18.69 16.39 -14.60
N ILE A 188 -17.82 17.32 -14.22
CA ILE A 188 -17.88 18.09 -12.97
C ILE A 188 -17.75 19.58 -13.21
#